data_AF-A0A7C7Q0I5-F1
#
_entry.id   AF-A0A7C7Q0I5-F1
#
_cell.length_a   1.000
_cell.length_b   1.000
_cell.length_c   1.000
_cell.angle_alpha   90.00
_cell.angle_beta   90.00
_cell.angle_gamma   90.00
#
_symmetry.space_group_name_H-M   'P 1'
#
loop_
_entity.id
_entity.type
_entity.pdbx_description
1 polymer ?
#
loop_
_entity_poly.entity_id
_entity_poly.type
_entity_poly.pdbx_seq_one_letter_code
_entity_poly.pdbx_strand_id
1 'polypeptide(L)'
;MDHLEAVVHVRGHKPQSVVLRRGGPGPLQLYRIQDQLTHPGGLGWVALHRDRRRCHGTSDAGEAALLMVAFAPPRVPHRGHLGGGRDILQHLPRMAFKGPGVEVRGTQAVQEDPPLLLGPDPGAVHHRRGLAGHRFLHRDDRQRHLLPAVKADSREEESMVWERADVVCIHRVNVKGEPSPEDIRRGARELLEAMHPIPRGGVIVKPNITVPAPPDSGIITHPSFVEGIVDYFDGLGSEVIVAEGGGSGDMSEYWQKSGYADLARRRGIKLVNLNFDEPVRVPIEGGKVLKEVRVARTMVEGKYLVNAAKLKTFLLGEASLCTKNLMGVVIPQRERWFCKEWMLKGMAISREERDERRRELLTSRLREEAEVFFHRVCDLALVIRPSLNMIDGIVAREGTGFFRGRNIPVGLAVAGVNPVCVDAVASYLIGLDPSQVGVLRVATERGLGTNRIEEIKVYQAVDGELRMCRDIEGLVHRQSLSPIRSYPL
;
A
#
# COMPACT_ATOMS: atom_id res chain seq x y z
N MET A 1 34.86 -25.38 25.10
CA MET A 1 35.12 -24.24 25.98
C MET A 1 33.88 -24.03 26.84
N ASP A 2 34.01 -24.15 28.16
CA ASP A 2 32.88 -24.07 29.11
C ASP A 2 32.55 -22.64 29.54
N HIS A 3 33.42 -21.70 29.17
CA HIS A 3 33.24 -20.27 29.35
C HIS A 3 33.78 -19.50 28.13
N LEU A 4 33.30 -18.27 27.95
CA LEU A 4 33.72 -17.34 26.91
C LEU A 4 33.87 -15.94 27.52
N GLU A 5 34.95 -15.23 27.22
CA GLU A 5 35.13 -13.83 27.62
C GLU A 5 34.57 -12.91 26.53
N ALA A 6 33.81 -11.89 26.93
CA ALA A 6 33.21 -10.92 26.02
C ALA A 6 33.29 -9.50 26.60
N VAL A 7 33.26 -8.48 25.75
CA VAL A 7 33.17 -7.07 26.17
C VAL A 7 31.80 -6.53 25.79
N VAL A 8 31.06 -6.01 26.76
CA VAL A 8 29.71 -5.47 26.57
C VAL A 8 29.75 -3.95 26.61
N HIS A 9 29.12 -3.33 25.61
CA HIS A 9 28.94 -1.88 25.53
C HIS A 9 27.50 -1.52 25.90
N VAL A 10 27.32 -0.86 27.05
CA VAL A 10 26.03 -0.29 27.45
C VAL A 10 26.05 1.22 27.18
N ARG A 11 25.03 1.73 26.50
CA ARG A 11 24.95 3.15 26.14
C ARG A 11 25.02 4.01 27.41
N GLY A 12 25.99 4.92 27.47
CA GLY A 12 26.22 5.80 28.62
C GLY A 12 27.20 5.27 29.67
N HIS A 13 27.77 4.07 29.48
CA HIS A 13 28.76 3.49 30.40
C HIS A 13 30.06 3.08 29.69
N LYS A 14 31.15 2.98 30.47
CA LYS A 14 32.41 2.42 29.96
C LYS A 14 32.22 0.94 29.60
N PRO A 15 32.91 0.42 28.57
CA PRO A 15 32.85 -0.99 28.20
C PRO A 15 33.25 -1.87 29.39
N GLN A 16 32.54 -2.98 29.60
CA GLN A 16 32.81 -3.91 30.70
C GLN A 16 33.08 -5.31 30.15
N SER A 17 34.18 -5.91 30.62
CA SER A 17 34.48 -7.32 30.34
C SER A 17 33.57 -8.21 31.18
N VAL A 18 33.03 -9.26 30.58
CA VAL A 18 32.15 -10.24 31.24
C VAL A 18 32.54 -11.66 30.84
N VAL A 19 32.35 -12.60 31.77
CA VAL A 19 32.55 -14.03 31.53
C VAL A 19 31.20 -14.70 31.35
N LEU A 20 31.03 -15.39 30.23
CA LEU A 20 29.82 -16.11 29.83
C LEU A 20 30.01 -17.61 30.11
N ARG A 21 29.10 -18.25 30.86
CA ARG A 21 29.14 -19.71 31.10
C ARG A 21 28.00 -20.46 30.40
N ARG A 22 28.30 -21.65 29.89
CA ARG A 22 27.37 -22.46 29.08
C ARG A 22 26.21 -22.99 29.92
N GLY A 23 24.97 -22.72 29.48
CA GLY A 23 23.75 -23.03 30.24
C GLY A 23 23.03 -24.35 29.89
N GLY A 24 23.49 -25.12 28.90
CA GLY A 24 22.91 -26.43 28.57
C GLY A 24 23.35 -26.99 27.19
N PRO A 25 23.04 -28.27 26.88
CA PRO A 25 23.31 -28.88 25.58
C PRO A 25 22.18 -28.60 24.56
N GLY A 26 22.53 -28.13 23.35
CA GLY A 26 21.60 -27.83 22.25
C GLY A 26 22.27 -27.10 21.08
N PRO A 27 21.62 -27.02 19.89
CA PRO A 27 22.15 -26.35 18.70
C PRO A 27 22.19 -24.81 18.82
N LEU A 28 21.34 -24.24 19.66
CA LEU A 28 21.45 -22.87 20.18
C LEU A 28 22.22 -22.92 21.50
N GLN A 29 23.34 -22.21 21.60
CA GLN A 29 24.08 -22.15 22.87
C GLN A 29 23.65 -20.91 23.66
N LEU A 30 22.96 -21.14 24.77
CA LEU A 30 22.58 -20.11 25.74
C LEU A 30 23.70 -19.95 26.78
N TYR A 31 24.12 -18.71 26.99
CA TYR A 31 25.10 -18.34 27.99
C TYR A 31 24.49 -17.38 29.00
N ARG A 32 24.79 -17.60 30.28
CA ARG A 32 24.38 -16.71 31.37
C ARG A 32 25.51 -15.74 31.69
N ILE A 33 25.18 -14.45 31.80
CA ILE A 33 26.11 -13.42 32.29
C ILE A 33 26.15 -13.54 33.83
N GLN A 34 27.32 -13.80 34.41
CA GLN A 34 27.48 -13.75 35.87
C GLN A 34 28.05 -12.38 36.30
N ASP A 35 27.27 -11.68 37.13
CA ASP A 35 27.66 -10.74 38.19
C ASP A 35 28.78 -9.70 37.93
N GLN A 36 28.95 -9.20 36.71
CA GLN A 36 29.95 -8.16 36.41
C GLN A 36 29.42 -6.88 35.75
N LEU A 37 28.11 -6.78 35.54
CA LEU A 37 27.51 -5.50 35.14
C LEU A 37 27.21 -4.71 36.42
N THR A 38 27.78 -3.50 36.53
CA THR A 38 27.64 -2.61 37.70
C THR A 38 26.25 -1.98 37.83
N HIS A 39 25.19 -2.73 37.52
CA HIS A 39 23.80 -2.29 37.64
C HIS A 39 23.01 -3.29 38.49
N PRO A 40 22.39 -2.87 39.60
CA PRO A 40 21.56 -3.75 40.40
C PRO A 40 20.23 -3.97 39.66
N GLY A 41 19.99 -5.17 39.13
CA GLY A 41 18.64 -5.60 38.73
C GLY A 41 18.44 -6.30 37.38
N GLY A 42 19.49 -6.67 36.63
CA GLY A 42 19.31 -7.33 35.32
C GLY A 42 19.87 -8.76 35.27
N LEU A 43 19.00 -9.77 35.16
CA LEU A 43 19.39 -11.10 34.69
C LEU A 43 19.46 -11.07 33.15
N GLY A 44 20.66 -11.06 32.59
CA GLY A 44 20.90 -11.06 31.14
C GLY A 44 21.20 -12.46 30.59
N TRP A 45 20.62 -12.79 29.44
CA TRP A 45 20.90 -14.01 28.68
C TRP A 45 21.48 -13.66 27.31
N VAL A 46 22.46 -14.44 26.87
CA VAL A 46 23.09 -14.34 25.54
C VAL A 46 22.84 -15.62 24.76
N ALA A 47 22.33 -15.52 23.54
CA ALA A 47 22.13 -16.65 22.64
C ALA A 47 23.09 -16.58 21.46
N LEU A 48 23.94 -17.61 21.30
CA LEU A 48 24.89 -17.74 20.19
C LEU A 48 24.36 -18.75 19.17
N HIS A 49 24.26 -18.32 17.90
CA HIS A 49 23.90 -19.17 16.76
C HIS A 49 25.15 -19.49 15.94
N ARG A 50 25.46 -20.77 15.71
CA ARG A 50 26.50 -21.19 14.76
C ARG A 50 25.91 -21.18 13.35
N ASP A 51 26.28 -20.21 12.52
CA ASP A 51 26.10 -20.34 11.06
C ASP A 51 27.47 -20.35 10.38
N ARG A 52 27.78 -21.44 9.66
CA ARG A 52 29.07 -21.66 8.99
C ARG A 52 29.06 -21.23 7.52
N ARG A 53 28.04 -20.51 7.05
CA ARG A 53 27.94 -20.13 5.63
C ARG A 53 27.84 -18.63 5.44
N ARG A 54 28.99 -17.95 5.45
CA ARG A 54 29.35 -16.71 4.71
C ARG A 54 30.41 -15.91 5.47
N CYS A 55 31.67 -16.27 5.29
CA CYS A 55 32.79 -15.33 5.39
C CYS A 55 33.65 -15.56 4.14
N HIS A 56 33.60 -14.64 3.18
CA HIS A 56 34.56 -14.58 2.10
C HIS A 56 35.34 -13.29 2.26
N GLY A 57 36.66 -13.42 2.40
CA GLY A 57 37.60 -12.31 2.33
C GLY A 57 38.10 -11.74 3.66
N THR A 58 38.67 -12.58 4.53
CA THR A 58 39.85 -12.24 5.35
C THR A 58 40.48 -13.54 5.86
N SER A 59 41.80 -13.66 5.74
CA SER A 59 42.59 -14.75 6.30
C SER A 59 42.74 -14.54 7.81
N ASP A 60 41.69 -14.86 8.55
CA ASP A 60 41.74 -15.26 9.96
C ASP A 60 40.35 -15.78 10.30
N ALA A 61 40.25 -17.09 10.56
CA ALA A 61 38.99 -17.76 10.87
C ALA A 61 38.52 -17.40 12.29
N GLY A 62 37.96 -16.20 12.46
CA GLY A 62 37.28 -15.78 13.68
C GLY A 62 35.82 -16.24 13.68
N GLU A 63 35.40 -16.95 14.72
CA GLU A 63 34.00 -17.31 14.97
C GLU A 63 33.14 -16.03 15.11
N ALA A 64 32.26 -15.75 14.15
CA ALA A 64 31.30 -14.65 14.27
C ALA A 64 30.17 -15.03 15.26
N ALA A 65 30.25 -14.47 16.45
CA ALA A 65 29.29 -14.61 17.53
C ALA A 65 28.17 -13.55 17.41
N LEU A 66 26.92 -13.96 17.20
CA LEU A 66 25.76 -13.07 17.32
C LEU A 66 25.47 -12.81 18.80
N LEU A 67 25.59 -11.56 19.26
CA LEU A 67 25.32 -11.17 20.65
C LEU A 67 23.91 -10.54 20.76
N MET A 68 22.92 -11.28 21.26
CA MET A 68 21.67 -10.69 21.75
C MET A 68 21.75 -10.56 23.27
N VAL A 69 21.54 -9.36 23.81
CA VAL A 69 21.43 -9.11 25.25
C VAL A 69 20.02 -8.64 25.54
N ALA A 70 19.21 -9.47 26.23
CA ALA A 70 17.89 -9.08 26.72
C ALA A 70 17.98 -8.66 28.20
N PHE A 71 17.47 -7.48 28.54
CA PHE A 71 17.31 -7.03 29.93
C PHE A 71 15.83 -7.13 30.31
N ALA A 72 15.51 -7.88 31.36
CA ALA A 72 14.18 -7.87 31.96
C ALA A 72 14.13 -6.82 33.11
N PRO A 73 13.08 -5.99 33.20
CA PRO A 73 12.91 -5.07 34.34
C PRO A 73 12.49 -5.83 35.62
N PRO A 74 12.81 -5.31 36.82
CA PRO A 74 12.55 -6.04 38.07
C PRO A 74 11.13 -5.83 38.62
N ARG A 75 10.62 -6.90 39.28
CA ARG A 75 9.46 -7.04 40.23
C ARG A 75 8.23 -7.75 39.60
N VAL A 76 7.58 -8.78 40.18
CA VAL A 76 7.39 -9.35 41.55
C VAL A 76 7.20 -10.90 41.45
N PRO A 77 7.50 -11.72 42.48
CA PRO A 77 7.63 -13.17 42.33
C PRO A 77 6.29 -13.92 42.44
N HIS A 78 5.96 -14.72 41.43
CA HIS A 78 5.07 -15.87 41.63
C HIS A 78 5.92 -17.14 41.81
N ARG A 79 5.81 -17.74 42.99
CA ARG A 79 6.25 -19.12 43.25
C ARG A 79 5.47 -20.05 42.32
N GLY A 80 6.10 -20.45 41.24
CA GLY A 80 5.66 -21.52 40.35
C GLY A 80 6.86 -21.96 39.52
N HIS A 81 7.17 -23.25 39.54
CA HIS A 81 8.30 -23.83 38.82
C HIS A 81 8.30 -23.41 37.34
N LEU A 82 9.32 -22.64 36.92
CA LEU A 82 9.67 -22.47 35.51
C LEU A 82 10.38 -23.75 35.03
N GLY A 83 9.57 -24.75 34.67
CA GLY A 83 10.02 -25.89 33.90
C GLY A 83 10.19 -25.52 32.43
N GLY A 84 11.40 -25.70 31.90
CA GLY A 84 11.67 -25.82 30.46
C GLY A 84 11.82 -24.50 29.68
N GLY A 85 13.01 -24.29 29.12
CA GLY A 85 13.38 -23.11 28.31
C GLY A 85 12.70 -22.97 26.94
N ARG A 86 11.39 -23.20 26.84
CA ARG A 86 10.58 -22.93 25.63
C ARG A 86 9.76 -21.63 25.72
N ASP A 87 9.45 -21.13 26.91
CA ASP A 87 8.51 -20.01 27.07
C ASP A 87 9.11 -18.61 26.89
N ILE A 88 10.44 -18.46 26.95
CA ILE A 88 11.11 -17.16 26.74
C ILE A 88 11.08 -16.73 25.25
N LEU A 89 10.92 -17.68 24.32
CA LEU A 89 10.90 -17.40 22.88
C LEU A 89 9.59 -16.76 22.39
N GLN A 90 8.51 -16.82 23.19
CA GLN A 90 7.20 -16.31 22.78
C GLN A 90 7.00 -14.81 23.08
N HIS A 91 7.91 -14.19 23.84
CA HIS A 91 7.77 -12.80 24.30
C HIS A 91 8.90 -11.85 23.87
N LEU A 92 9.75 -12.25 22.92
CA LEU A 92 10.78 -11.35 22.37
C LEU A 92 10.19 -10.40 21.30
N PRO A 93 10.35 -9.08 21.43
CA PRO A 93 10.00 -8.14 20.36
C PRO A 93 10.87 -8.43 19.13
N ARG A 94 10.26 -8.44 17.94
CA ARG A 94 10.98 -8.61 16.67
C ARG A 94 11.91 -7.41 16.42
N MET A 95 13.17 -7.49 16.85
CA MET A 95 14.21 -6.51 16.55
C MET A 95 15.05 -6.90 15.33
N ALA A 96 15.49 -5.86 14.61
CA ALA A 96 16.09 -5.91 13.29
C ALA A 96 17.54 -6.43 13.28
N PHE A 97 17.87 -7.18 12.22
CA PHE A 97 19.21 -7.64 11.88
C PHE A 97 20.01 -6.51 11.21
N LYS A 98 21.21 -6.19 11.71
CA LYS A 98 22.24 -5.50 10.92
C LYS A 98 23.63 -6.06 11.24
N GLY A 99 24.34 -6.50 10.20
CA GLY A 99 25.77 -6.79 10.25
C GLY A 99 26.61 -5.52 10.43
N PRO A 100 27.92 -5.65 10.70
CA PRO A 100 28.71 -4.57 11.25
C PRO A 100 28.99 -3.47 10.22
N GLY A 101 28.73 -2.22 10.62
CA GLY A 101 29.25 -1.02 9.95
C GLY A 101 28.29 0.14 9.71
N VAL A 102 27.34 0.50 10.59
CA VAL A 102 26.64 1.81 10.54
C VAL A 102 26.14 2.23 11.95
N GLU A 103 26.52 3.43 12.40
CA GLU A 103 25.98 4.15 13.57
C GLU A 103 24.48 4.49 13.42
N VAL A 104 23.71 4.42 14.50
CA VAL A 104 22.35 5.02 14.57
C VAL A 104 22.30 6.07 15.67
N ARG A 105 22.10 7.33 15.27
CA ARG A 105 21.78 8.45 16.16
C ARG A 105 20.27 8.46 16.47
N GLY A 106 19.97 8.24 17.75
CA GLY A 106 18.88 8.80 18.57
C GLY A 106 17.41 8.80 18.07
N THR A 107 16.53 8.12 18.82
CA THR A 107 15.14 8.56 19.06
C THR A 107 14.90 8.68 20.57
N GLN A 108 14.26 9.78 20.98
CA GLN A 108 13.87 10.12 22.35
C GLN A 108 12.69 9.27 22.83
N ALA A 109 12.65 8.99 24.13
CA ALA A 109 11.53 8.34 24.80
C ALA A 109 10.38 9.34 25.04
N VAL A 110 9.16 8.92 24.75
CA VAL A 110 7.92 9.62 25.12
C VAL A 110 7.63 9.35 26.59
N GLN A 111 7.26 10.41 27.30
CA GLN A 111 6.90 10.46 28.71
C GLN A 111 5.48 9.90 28.90
N GLU A 112 5.30 8.87 29.74
CA GLU A 112 3.97 8.34 30.11
C GLU A 112 3.44 9.07 31.35
N ASP A 113 2.18 9.52 31.27
CA ASP A 113 1.40 10.08 32.39
C ASP A 113 0.91 8.98 33.36
N PRO A 114 0.62 9.31 34.64
CA PRO A 114 0.39 8.34 35.71
C PRO A 114 -1.03 7.69 35.71
N PRO A 115 -1.21 6.55 36.40
CA PRO A 115 -2.42 5.72 36.30
C PRO A 115 -3.60 6.24 37.14
N LEU A 116 -4.79 6.17 36.56
CA LEU A 116 -6.07 6.40 37.23
C LEU A 116 -6.47 5.22 38.14
N LEU A 117 -6.89 5.57 39.35
CA LEU A 117 -7.38 4.70 40.43
C LEU A 117 -8.69 3.97 40.08
N LEU A 118 -8.74 2.69 40.41
CA LEU A 118 -9.94 1.83 40.41
C LEU A 118 -10.81 2.07 41.66
N GLY A 119 -12.12 2.13 41.46
CA GLY A 119 -13.18 2.03 42.47
C GLY A 119 -14.43 1.38 41.84
N PRO A 120 -15.35 0.79 42.63
CA PRO A 120 -15.75 -0.61 42.47
C PRO A 120 -17.05 -0.86 41.68
N ASP A 121 -17.13 -2.09 41.14
CA ASP A 121 -18.32 -2.78 40.66
C ASP A 121 -19.37 -2.95 41.78
N PRO A 122 -20.68 -2.91 41.48
CA PRO A 122 -21.41 -4.18 41.55
C PRO A 122 -22.59 -4.31 40.56
N GLY A 123 -22.82 -5.53 40.06
CA GLY A 123 -24.17 -5.95 39.69
C GLY A 123 -24.29 -7.08 38.68
N ALA A 124 -24.09 -8.31 39.13
CA ALA A 124 -24.43 -9.52 38.39
C ALA A 124 -25.93 -9.60 38.06
N VAL A 125 -26.28 -9.86 36.79
CA VAL A 125 -27.53 -10.56 36.42
C VAL A 125 -27.27 -11.53 35.27
N HIS A 126 -27.84 -12.72 35.43
CA HIS A 126 -27.63 -13.96 34.71
C HIS A 126 -27.97 -13.98 33.20
N HIS A 127 -27.17 -14.81 32.51
CA HIS A 127 -27.45 -15.64 31.34
C HIS A 127 -28.84 -15.57 30.67
N ARG A 128 -28.83 -15.38 29.34
CA ARG A 128 -29.52 -16.30 28.40
C ARG A 128 -28.85 -16.25 27.01
N ARG A 129 -28.48 -17.43 26.51
CA ARG A 129 -28.05 -17.70 25.14
C ARG A 129 -29.23 -17.49 24.18
N GLY A 130 -29.00 -16.79 23.08
CA GLY A 130 -29.92 -16.70 21.94
C GLY A 130 -29.13 -16.43 20.68
N LEU A 131 -28.91 -17.49 19.89
CA LEU A 131 -28.42 -17.42 18.51
C LEU A 131 -29.50 -16.72 17.66
N ALA A 132 -29.17 -15.57 17.07
CA ALA A 132 -29.98 -14.94 16.03
C ALA A 132 -29.11 -14.77 14.79
N GLY A 133 -29.44 -15.54 13.75
CA GLY A 133 -28.82 -15.46 12.44
C GLY A 133 -29.15 -14.13 11.76
N HIS A 134 -28.14 -13.49 11.19
CA HIS A 134 -28.31 -12.32 10.34
C HIS A 134 -28.92 -12.77 9.01
N ARG A 135 -30.21 -12.44 8.81
CA ARG A 135 -30.85 -12.44 7.49
C ARG A 135 -30.27 -11.30 6.66
N PHE A 136 -29.64 -11.63 5.54
CA PHE A 136 -29.38 -10.68 4.46
C PHE A 136 -30.72 -10.23 3.87
N LEU A 137 -30.94 -8.91 3.83
CA LEU A 137 -32.07 -8.30 3.14
C LEU A 137 -31.90 -8.51 1.63
N HIS A 138 -32.69 -9.42 1.06
CA HIS A 138 -32.99 -9.42 -0.37
C HIS A 138 -33.73 -8.13 -0.72
N ARG A 139 -33.18 -7.32 -1.61
CA ARG A 139 -33.94 -6.29 -2.34
C ARG A 139 -34.75 -6.99 -3.41
N ASP A 140 -36.04 -7.14 -3.15
CA ASP A 140 -37.04 -7.49 -4.16
C ASP A 140 -37.56 -6.17 -4.75
N ASP A 141 -37.14 -5.86 -5.98
CA ASP A 141 -37.36 -4.57 -6.64
C ASP A 141 -38.64 -4.61 -7.50
N ARG A 142 -39.78 -4.86 -6.84
CA ARG A 142 -41.10 -4.84 -7.48
C ARG A 142 -42.15 -4.18 -6.60
N GLN A 143 -42.14 -2.84 -6.57
CA GLN A 143 -43.32 -1.96 -6.50
C GLN A 143 -42.85 -0.51 -6.32
N ARG A 144 -42.68 0.22 -7.42
CA ARG A 144 -42.68 1.69 -7.38
C ARG A 144 -44.13 2.15 -7.52
N HIS A 145 -44.69 2.63 -6.41
CA HIS A 145 -45.88 3.46 -6.46
C HIS A 145 -45.58 4.74 -7.25
N LEU A 146 -46.45 5.03 -8.21
CA LEU A 146 -46.45 6.23 -9.04
C LEU A 146 -46.63 7.48 -8.16
N LEU A 147 -45.55 8.21 -7.96
CA LEU A 147 -45.58 9.63 -7.60
C LEU A 147 -45.30 10.44 -8.88
N PRO A 148 -45.94 11.61 -9.07
CA PRO A 148 -45.81 12.36 -10.31
C PRO A 148 -44.36 12.82 -10.51
N ALA A 149 -43.85 12.60 -11.73
CA ALA A 149 -42.51 12.98 -12.14
C ALA A 149 -42.33 14.50 -12.02
N VAL A 150 -41.55 14.92 -11.04
CA VAL A 150 -40.94 16.26 -11.03
C VAL A 150 -39.91 16.24 -12.17
N LYS A 151 -40.10 17.08 -13.19
CA LYS A 151 -39.08 17.28 -14.23
C LYS A 151 -37.84 17.87 -13.55
N ALA A 152 -36.77 17.08 -13.46
CA ALA A 152 -35.45 17.58 -13.10
C ALA A 152 -35.05 18.65 -14.12
N ASP A 153 -34.41 19.71 -13.63
CA ASP A 153 -33.90 20.80 -14.47
C ASP A 153 -32.81 20.24 -15.39
N SER A 154 -32.81 20.53 -16.69
CA SER A 154 -31.86 19.94 -17.65
C SER A 154 -30.38 20.24 -17.31
N ARG A 155 -30.14 21.24 -16.46
CA ARG A 155 -28.81 21.57 -15.90
C ARG A 155 -28.35 20.61 -14.80
N GLU A 156 -29.25 19.99 -14.04
CA GLU A 156 -28.89 18.97 -13.04
C GLU A 156 -28.49 17.64 -13.70
N GLU A 157 -29.10 17.29 -14.83
CA GLU A 157 -28.70 16.10 -15.61
C GLU A 157 -27.32 16.29 -16.26
N GLU A 158 -26.95 17.51 -16.65
CA GLU A 158 -25.61 17.83 -17.16
C GLU A 158 -24.54 17.89 -16.04
N SER A 159 -24.88 18.36 -14.83
CA SER A 159 -23.92 18.48 -13.72
C SER A 159 -23.48 17.14 -13.13
N MET A 160 -24.29 16.09 -13.26
CA MET A 160 -23.97 14.74 -12.76
C MET A 160 -23.47 13.78 -13.85
N VAL A 161 -23.19 14.29 -15.06
CA VAL A 161 -22.80 13.45 -16.21
C VAL A 161 -21.57 12.58 -15.92
N TRP A 162 -20.65 13.07 -15.08
CA TRP A 162 -19.42 12.38 -14.70
C TRP A 162 -19.65 11.11 -13.86
N GLU A 163 -20.82 10.96 -13.23
CA GLU A 163 -21.16 9.76 -12.43
C GLU A 163 -21.47 8.53 -13.30
N ARG A 164 -21.56 8.71 -14.62
CA ARG A 164 -21.80 7.59 -15.54
C ARG A 164 -20.54 6.75 -15.70
N ALA A 165 -20.71 5.43 -15.75
CA ALA A 165 -19.60 4.49 -15.91
C ALA A 165 -18.84 4.61 -17.25
N ASP A 166 -19.47 5.17 -18.29
CA ASP A 166 -18.90 5.42 -19.61
C ASP A 166 -18.29 6.83 -19.75
N VAL A 167 -18.21 7.61 -18.67
CA VAL A 167 -17.68 8.97 -18.68
C VAL A 167 -16.35 9.05 -17.93
N VAL A 168 -15.39 9.75 -18.54
CA VAL A 168 -14.09 10.06 -17.94
C VAL A 168 -13.83 11.57 -18.06
N CYS A 169 -13.47 12.19 -16.95
CA CYS A 169 -13.10 13.59 -16.89
C CYS A 169 -11.56 13.71 -16.87
N ILE A 170 -11.03 14.66 -17.62
CA ILE A 170 -9.60 14.96 -17.64
C ILE A 170 -9.37 16.44 -17.38
N HIS A 171 -8.22 16.77 -16.82
CA HIS A 171 -7.76 18.14 -16.67
C HIS A 171 -6.30 18.23 -17.12
N ARG A 172 -5.98 19.30 -17.87
CA ARG A 172 -4.62 19.59 -18.33
C ARG A 172 -4.04 20.76 -17.57
N VAL A 173 -3.04 20.46 -16.75
CA VAL A 173 -2.21 21.47 -16.11
C VAL A 173 -1.16 21.93 -17.11
N ASN A 174 -1.04 23.24 -17.30
CA ASN A 174 -0.02 23.82 -18.16
C ASN A 174 1.37 23.67 -17.52
N VAL A 175 2.11 22.65 -17.95
CA VAL A 175 3.44 22.33 -17.44
C VAL A 175 4.51 22.96 -18.35
N LYS A 176 4.97 24.16 -18.00
CA LYS A 176 6.16 24.77 -18.61
C LYS A 176 7.41 24.38 -17.81
N GLY A 177 7.95 23.20 -18.10
CA GLY A 177 9.11 22.65 -17.38
C GLY A 177 8.71 21.66 -16.29
N GLU A 178 9.48 21.59 -15.20
CA GLU A 178 9.19 20.72 -14.07
C GLU A 178 7.99 21.26 -13.26
N PRO A 179 6.90 20.48 -13.10
CA PRO A 179 5.73 20.93 -12.36
C PRO A 179 6.05 21.13 -10.88
N SER A 180 5.60 22.26 -10.31
CA SER A 180 5.75 22.51 -8.88
C SER A 180 4.73 21.69 -8.05
N PRO A 181 4.96 21.51 -6.74
CA PRO A 181 3.96 20.93 -5.83
C PRO A 181 2.59 21.63 -5.91
N GLU A 182 2.57 22.94 -6.14
CA GLU A 182 1.32 23.71 -6.28
C GLU A 182 0.61 23.39 -7.61
N ASP A 183 1.34 23.20 -8.71
CA ASP A 183 0.74 22.79 -9.98
C ASP A 183 0.08 21.40 -9.86
N ILE A 184 0.72 20.49 -9.12
CA ILE A 184 0.19 19.15 -8.86
C ILE A 184 -1.07 19.22 -7.98
N ARG A 185 -1.04 20.03 -6.91
CA ARG A 185 -2.16 20.26 -6.00
C ARG A 185 -3.36 20.85 -6.73
N ARG A 186 -3.13 21.93 -7.48
CA ARG A 186 -4.13 22.62 -8.27
C ARG A 186 -4.75 21.71 -9.32
N GLY A 187 -3.95 20.88 -10.01
CA GLY A 187 -4.46 19.94 -11.00
C GLY A 187 -5.49 18.93 -10.47
N ALA A 188 -5.31 18.44 -9.24
CA ALA A 188 -6.30 17.58 -8.59
C ALA A 188 -7.56 18.37 -8.20
N ARG A 189 -7.35 19.55 -7.59
CA ARG A 189 -8.42 20.40 -7.08
C ARG A 189 -9.33 20.95 -8.19
N GLU A 190 -8.77 21.52 -9.25
CA GLU A 190 -9.53 22.09 -10.37
C GLU A 190 -10.36 21.02 -11.11
N LEU A 191 -9.83 19.79 -11.23
CA LEU A 191 -10.60 18.67 -11.78
C LEU A 191 -11.82 18.35 -10.89
N LEU A 192 -11.64 18.31 -9.57
CA LEU A 192 -12.74 18.07 -8.64
C LEU A 192 -13.73 19.24 -8.59
N GLU A 193 -13.27 20.49 -8.67
CA GLU A 193 -14.13 21.67 -8.73
C GLU A 193 -15.05 21.63 -9.95
N ALA A 194 -14.53 21.24 -11.12
CA ALA A 194 -15.33 21.08 -12.33
C ALA A 194 -16.32 19.90 -12.27
N MET A 195 -15.93 18.78 -11.64
CA MET A 195 -16.81 17.62 -11.47
C MET A 195 -17.85 17.81 -10.37
N HIS A 196 -17.54 18.60 -9.36
CA HIS A 196 -18.35 18.83 -8.18
C HIS A 196 -18.85 17.57 -7.43
N PRO A 197 -17.99 16.57 -7.10
CA PRO A 197 -18.44 15.37 -6.39
C PRO A 197 -18.80 15.64 -4.93
N ILE A 198 -20.03 15.31 -4.53
CA ILE A 198 -20.51 15.49 -3.15
C ILE A 198 -20.47 14.15 -2.41
N PRO A 199 -19.61 13.98 -1.38
CA PRO A 199 -19.51 12.74 -0.66
C PRO A 199 -20.70 12.55 0.30
N ARG A 200 -21.12 11.30 0.49
CA ARG A 200 -22.04 10.93 1.58
C ARG A 200 -21.22 10.49 2.78
N GLY A 201 -20.98 11.40 3.72
CA GLY A 201 -20.20 11.14 4.95
C GLY A 201 -18.69 11.33 4.76
N GLY A 202 -17.90 10.69 5.63
CA GLY A 202 -16.44 10.81 5.61
C GLY A 202 -15.81 10.26 4.33
N VAL A 203 -14.66 10.82 3.95
CA VAL A 203 -13.91 10.51 2.74
C VAL A 203 -12.66 9.71 3.09
N ILE A 204 -12.41 8.64 2.34
CA ILE A 204 -11.13 7.92 2.38
C ILE A 204 -10.39 8.20 1.08
N VAL A 205 -9.19 8.75 1.17
CA VAL A 205 -8.28 8.85 0.02
C VAL A 205 -7.27 7.72 0.10
N LYS A 206 -7.27 6.89 -0.93
CA LYS A 206 -6.32 5.79 -1.11
C LYS A 206 -5.28 6.16 -2.19
N PRO A 207 -4.08 6.64 -1.81
CA PRO A 207 -3.02 6.97 -2.76
C PRO A 207 -2.37 5.70 -3.37
N ASN A 208 -1.26 5.86 -4.10
CA ASN A 208 -0.37 4.76 -4.50
C ASN A 208 0.97 4.89 -3.78
N ILE A 209 1.19 4.14 -2.69
CA ILE A 209 2.44 4.19 -1.88
C ILE A 209 2.99 2.78 -1.69
N THR A 210 3.39 2.15 -2.79
CA THR A 210 3.82 0.74 -2.81
C THR A 210 5.20 0.48 -2.20
N VAL A 211 6.08 1.50 -2.24
CA VAL A 211 7.45 1.48 -1.72
C VAL A 211 7.74 2.82 -1.03
N PRO A 212 8.66 2.87 -0.06
CA PRO A 212 9.00 4.13 0.59
C PRO A 212 9.89 4.94 -0.35
N ALA A 213 9.30 5.90 -1.07
CA ALA A 213 9.98 6.73 -2.05
C ALA A 213 9.68 8.23 -1.82
N PRO A 214 10.61 9.14 -2.14
CA PRO A 214 10.39 10.59 -2.09
C PRO A 214 9.20 11.06 -2.96
N PRO A 215 8.56 12.19 -2.62
CA PRO A 215 7.48 12.80 -3.41
C PRO A 215 7.80 12.90 -4.91
N ASP A 216 8.95 13.47 -5.25
CA ASP A 216 9.37 13.76 -6.63
C ASP A 216 9.89 12.52 -7.39
N SER A 217 9.83 11.33 -6.79
CA SER A 217 10.29 10.10 -7.43
C SER A 217 9.47 9.68 -8.64
N GLY A 218 8.23 10.17 -8.78
CA GLY A 218 7.25 9.70 -9.77
C GLY A 218 6.77 8.26 -9.53
N ILE A 219 7.23 7.57 -8.49
CA ILE A 219 6.88 6.17 -8.18
C ILE A 219 5.53 6.08 -7.47
N ILE A 220 5.23 7.10 -6.65
CA ILE A 220 4.05 7.17 -5.78
C ILE A 220 3.10 8.29 -6.23
N THR A 221 1.84 8.24 -5.78
CA THR A 221 0.93 9.40 -5.92
C THR A 221 1.51 10.55 -5.11
N HIS A 222 1.76 11.68 -5.75
CA HIS A 222 2.42 12.81 -5.11
C HIS A 222 1.58 13.33 -3.93
N PRO A 223 2.16 13.62 -2.75
CA PRO A 223 1.40 14.10 -1.58
C PRO A 223 0.62 15.37 -1.88
N SER A 224 1.15 16.29 -2.70
CA SER A 224 0.41 17.50 -3.10
C SER A 224 -0.81 17.21 -3.97
N PHE A 225 -0.82 16.13 -4.76
CA PHE A 225 -2.01 15.71 -5.50
C PHE A 225 -3.12 15.31 -4.51
N VAL A 226 -2.76 14.54 -3.48
CA VAL A 226 -3.67 14.19 -2.38
C VAL A 226 -4.06 15.42 -1.56
N GLU A 227 -3.17 16.38 -1.36
CA GLU A 227 -3.50 17.65 -0.72
C GLU A 227 -4.58 18.42 -1.49
N GLY A 228 -4.55 18.41 -2.82
CA GLY A 228 -5.60 19.02 -3.65
C GLY A 228 -6.95 18.28 -3.53
N ILE A 229 -6.92 16.96 -3.38
CA ILE A 229 -8.13 16.16 -3.07
C ILE A 229 -8.65 16.54 -1.67
N VAL A 230 -7.77 16.65 -0.68
CA VAL A 230 -8.10 17.04 0.69
C VAL A 230 -8.71 18.45 0.70
N ASP A 231 -8.12 19.43 0.02
CA ASP A 231 -8.65 20.79 -0.08
C ASP A 231 -10.10 20.82 -0.52
N TYR A 232 -10.41 20.06 -1.57
CA TYR A 232 -11.74 20.04 -2.15
C TYR A 232 -12.77 19.49 -1.13
N PHE A 233 -12.52 18.30 -0.57
CA PHE A 233 -13.47 17.67 0.34
C PHE A 233 -13.53 18.32 1.73
N ASP A 234 -12.42 18.85 2.24
CA ASP A 234 -12.37 19.65 3.46
C ASP A 234 -13.14 20.97 3.30
N GLY A 235 -13.05 21.60 2.11
CA GLY A 235 -13.86 22.77 1.75
C GLY A 235 -15.38 22.49 1.70
N LEU A 236 -15.77 21.22 1.55
CA LEU A 236 -17.16 20.77 1.68
C LEU A 236 -17.53 20.36 3.12
N GLY A 237 -16.60 20.48 4.08
CA GLY A 237 -16.78 20.10 5.48
C GLY A 237 -16.72 18.59 5.75
N SER A 238 -16.12 17.80 4.84
CA SER A 238 -16.01 16.35 5.00
C SER A 238 -14.77 15.95 5.81
N GLU A 239 -14.92 15.01 6.74
CA GLU A 239 -13.77 14.38 7.40
C GLU A 239 -12.98 13.54 6.39
N VAL A 240 -11.73 13.90 6.13
CA VAL A 240 -10.85 13.18 5.19
C VAL A 240 -9.80 12.38 5.96
N ILE A 241 -9.70 11.08 5.66
CA ILE A 241 -8.59 10.22 6.08
C ILE A 241 -7.81 9.73 4.86
N VAL A 242 -6.52 9.50 5.03
CA VAL A 242 -5.68 8.85 4.02
C VAL A 242 -5.35 7.44 4.48
N ALA A 243 -5.63 6.44 3.65
CA ALA A 243 -5.47 5.04 4.03
C ALA A 243 -4.77 4.26 2.92
N GLU A 244 -3.62 3.64 3.24
CA GLU A 244 -2.87 2.86 2.25
C GLU A 244 -2.14 1.65 2.91
N GLY A 245 -1.89 0.63 2.10
CA GLY A 245 -1.20 -0.60 2.47
C GLY A 245 -0.11 -0.95 1.46
N GLY A 246 1.12 -0.58 1.77
CA GLY A 246 2.32 -0.79 0.94
C GLY A 246 3.20 -1.93 1.43
N GLY A 247 4.07 -2.42 0.54
CA GLY A 247 5.14 -3.40 0.81
C GLY A 247 4.81 -4.51 1.84
N SER A 248 5.73 -4.70 2.78
CA SER A 248 5.61 -5.65 3.90
C SER A 248 6.03 -4.97 5.21
N GLY A 249 5.08 -4.70 6.10
CA GLY A 249 5.37 -4.17 7.43
C GLY A 249 4.59 -2.90 7.79
N ASP A 250 5.15 -2.12 8.70
CA ASP A 250 4.58 -0.84 9.14
C ASP A 250 4.73 0.23 8.04
N MET A 251 3.69 1.06 7.85
CA MET A 251 3.70 2.16 6.87
C MET A 251 4.38 3.44 7.37
N SER A 252 4.85 3.49 8.61
CA SER A 252 5.49 4.68 9.21
C SER A 252 6.67 5.20 8.37
N GLU A 253 7.56 4.31 7.90
CA GLU A 253 8.67 4.69 7.01
C GLU A 253 8.15 5.21 5.66
N TYR A 254 7.07 4.61 5.15
CA TYR A 254 6.47 4.99 3.88
C TYR A 254 5.92 6.41 3.99
N TRP A 255 5.16 6.72 5.04
CA TRP A 255 4.62 8.06 5.29
C TRP A 255 5.70 9.12 5.43
N GLN A 256 6.78 8.83 6.14
CA GLN A 256 7.88 9.77 6.33
C GLN A 256 8.58 10.06 5.00
N LYS A 257 9.01 9.02 4.27
CA LYS A 257 9.76 9.19 3.03
C LYS A 257 8.93 9.79 1.90
N SER A 258 7.63 9.49 1.85
CA SER A 258 6.71 10.00 0.82
C SER A 258 6.16 11.39 1.09
N GLY A 259 6.50 12.01 2.23
CA GLY A 259 5.99 13.34 2.61
C GLY A 259 4.55 13.34 3.16
N TYR A 260 3.88 12.18 3.23
CA TYR A 260 2.52 12.09 3.77
C TYR A 260 2.46 12.35 5.28
N ALA A 261 3.52 12.01 6.03
CA ALA A 261 3.59 12.36 7.46
C ALA A 261 3.61 13.87 7.69
N ASP A 262 4.23 14.63 6.77
CA ASP A 262 4.26 16.08 6.83
C ASP A 262 2.90 16.69 6.42
N LEU A 263 2.32 16.19 5.32
CA LEU A 263 0.96 16.53 4.90
C LEU A 263 -0.05 16.31 6.05
N ALA A 264 0.04 15.16 6.71
CA ALA A 264 -0.80 14.81 7.86
C ALA A 264 -0.73 15.82 8.99
N ARG A 265 0.49 16.25 9.34
CA ARG A 265 0.70 17.25 10.38
C ARG A 265 0.15 18.62 9.99
N ARG A 266 0.40 19.07 8.76
CA ARG A 266 -0.05 20.39 8.29
C ARG A 266 -1.56 20.51 8.19
N ARG A 267 -2.23 19.43 7.79
CA ARG A 267 -3.68 19.41 7.50
C ARG A 267 -4.53 18.75 8.57
N GLY A 268 -3.92 18.20 9.62
CA GLY A 268 -4.64 17.47 10.66
C GLY A 268 -5.31 16.18 10.17
N ILE A 269 -4.86 15.61 9.04
CA ILE A 269 -5.47 14.41 8.46
C ILE A 269 -4.92 13.13 9.12
N LYS A 270 -5.80 12.15 9.34
CA LYS A 270 -5.41 10.84 9.88
C LYS A 270 -4.82 9.96 8.78
N LEU A 271 -3.63 9.42 9.03
CA LEU A 271 -3.03 8.35 8.21
C LEU A 271 -3.39 6.99 8.79
N VAL A 272 -4.06 6.14 8.01
CA VAL A 272 -4.45 4.79 8.40
C VAL A 272 -3.52 3.78 7.72
N ASN A 273 -2.85 2.99 8.55
CA ASN A 273 -2.01 1.89 8.09
C ASN A 273 -2.87 0.63 7.87
N LEU A 274 -3.23 0.37 6.61
CA LEU A 274 -4.05 -0.79 6.27
C LEU A 274 -3.36 -2.12 6.55
N ASN A 275 -2.03 -2.15 6.61
CA ASN A 275 -1.27 -3.37 6.86
C ASN A 275 -1.56 -3.99 8.24
N PHE A 276 -2.02 -3.18 9.19
CA PHE A 276 -2.36 -3.59 10.56
C PHE A 276 -3.84 -3.39 10.88
N ASP A 277 -4.67 -3.18 9.86
CA ASP A 277 -6.11 -3.13 10.02
C ASP A 277 -6.71 -4.52 10.24
N GLU A 278 -7.96 -4.59 10.67
CA GLU A 278 -8.67 -5.84 10.84
C GLU A 278 -9.00 -6.46 9.47
N PRO A 279 -8.64 -7.73 9.21
CA PRO A 279 -8.94 -8.38 7.93
C PRO A 279 -10.39 -8.86 7.89
N VAL A 280 -11.17 -8.30 6.97
CA VAL A 280 -12.53 -8.76 6.65
C VAL A 280 -12.48 -9.68 5.44
N ARG A 281 -13.04 -10.88 5.58
CA ARG A 281 -13.16 -11.87 4.50
C ARG A 281 -14.41 -11.58 3.69
N VAL A 282 -14.24 -11.39 2.38
CA VAL A 282 -15.31 -11.06 1.45
C VAL A 282 -15.37 -12.11 0.33
N PRO A 283 -16.48 -12.84 0.17
CA PRO A 283 -16.72 -13.69 -0.99
C PRO A 283 -16.73 -12.87 -2.29
N ILE A 284 -16.21 -13.44 -3.37
CA ILE A 284 -16.17 -12.77 -4.69
C ILE A 284 -17.16 -13.43 -5.62
N GLU A 285 -18.37 -12.87 -5.67
CA GLU A 285 -19.37 -13.26 -6.65
C GLU A 285 -18.84 -12.95 -8.07
N GLY A 286 -18.87 -13.94 -8.95
CA GLY A 286 -18.28 -13.81 -10.30
C GLY A 286 -16.74 -13.88 -10.35
N GLY A 287 -16.08 -14.22 -9.24
CA GLY A 287 -14.62 -14.39 -9.16
C GLY A 287 -14.09 -15.52 -10.05
N LYS A 288 -13.13 -15.21 -10.92
CA LYS A 288 -12.55 -16.16 -11.88
C LYS A 288 -11.42 -16.98 -11.25
N VAL A 289 -10.51 -16.32 -10.53
CA VAL A 289 -9.37 -16.96 -9.86
C VAL A 289 -9.57 -16.99 -8.34
N LEU A 290 -9.90 -15.83 -7.75
CA LEU A 290 -10.15 -15.70 -6.32
C LEU A 290 -11.64 -15.98 -6.06
N LYS A 291 -11.93 -16.86 -5.11
CA LYS A 291 -13.31 -17.12 -4.63
C LYS A 291 -13.70 -16.25 -3.44
N GLU A 292 -12.70 -15.77 -2.75
CA GLU A 292 -12.79 -14.86 -1.61
C GLU A 292 -11.50 -14.05 -1.55
N VAL A 293 -11.55 -12.89 -0.91
CA VAL A 293 -10.38 -12.07 -0.60
C VAL A 293 -10.52 -11.54 0.82
N ARG A 294 -9.39 -11.32 1.50
CA ARG A 294 -9.37 -10.59 2.75
C ARG A 294 -8.86 -9.18 2.53
N VAL A 295 -9.64 -8.21 2.98
CA VAL A 295 -9.40 -6.78 2.78
C VAL A 295 -9.45 -6.06 4.13
N ALA A 296 -8.81 -4.91 4.21
CA ALA A 296 -8.82 -4.07 5.40
C ALA A 296 -10.25 -3.59 5.71
N ARG A 297 -10.71 -3.72 6.96
CA ARG A 297 -12.05 -3.31 7.41
C ARG A 297 -12.37 -1.88 7.02
N THR A 298 -11.40 -0.96 7.19
CA THR A 298 -11.53 0.45 6.80
C THR A 298 -12.02 0.64 5.36
N MET A 299 -11.70 -0.29 4.45
CA MET A 299 -12.04 -0.20 3.02
C MET A 299 -13.43 -0.74 2.66
N VAL A 300 -14.16 -1.34 3.60
CA VAL A 300 -15.50 -1.93 3.38
C VAL A 300 -16.59 -1.35 4.29
N GLU A 301 -16.26 -0.39 5.14
CA GLU A 301 -17.20 0.26 6.07
C GLU A 301 -18.11 1.32 5.44
N GLY A 302 -18.14 1.43 4.11
CA GLY A 302 -19.13 2.24 3.39
C GLY A 302 -18.86 3.76 3.37
N LYS A 303 -17.61 4.19 3.53
CA LYS A 303 -17.20 5.60 3.33
C LYS A 303 -17.05 5.94 1.84
N TYR A 304 -17.07 7.24 1.52
CA TYR A 304 -16.81 7.70 0.16
C TYR A 304 -15.33 7.48 -0.19
N LEU A 305 -15.05 6.50 -1.05
CA LEU A 305 -13.68 6.08 -1.36
C LEU A 305 -13.17 6.75 -2.64
N VAL A 306 -12.10 7.53 -2.50
CA VAL A 306 -11.32 8.11 -3.59
C VAL A 306 -10.05 7.29 -3.80
N ASN A 307 -9.97 6.59 -4.93
CA ASN A 307 -8.80 5.80 -5.32
C ASN A 307 -7.86 6.65 -6.20
N ALA A 308 -6.79 7.18 -5.61
CA ALA A 308 -5.85 8.11 -6.23
C ALA A 308 -4.55 7.40 -6.67
N ALA A 309 -4.51 6.93 -7.90
CA ALA A 309 -3.36 6.22 -8.47
C ALA A 309 -2.29 7.17 -9.06
N LYS A 310 -1.10 6.63 -9.31
CA LYS A 310 -0.01 7.31 -10.03
C LYS A 310 0.02 6.84 -11.49
N LEU A 311 0.10 7.76 -12.44
CA LEU A 311 0.31 7.43 -13.85
C LEU A 311 1.74 6.90 -14.06
N LYS A 312 1.87 5.58 -14.18
CA LYS A 312 3.15 4.95 -14.46
C LYS A 312 3.03 3.72 -15.34
N THR A 313 3.99 3.54 -16.23
CA THR A 313 4.14 2.28 -16.96
C THR A 313 4.69 1.20 -16.03
N PHE A 314 4.37 -0.06 -16.30
CA PHE A 314 4.81 -1.16 -15.47
C PHE A 314 5.10 -2.40 -16.31
N LEU A 315 6.19 -3.08 -15.96
CA LEU A 315 6.68 -4.28 -16.65
C LEU A 315 5.60 -5.35 -16.84
N LEU A 316 4.75 -5.58 -15.83
CA LEU A 316 3.71 -6.60 -15.87
C LEU A 316 2.33 -5.95 -16.02
N GLY A 317 1.85 -5.89 -17.26
CA GLY A 317 0.55 -5.33 -17.62
C GLY A 317 0.61 -3.96 -18.30
N GLU A 318 1.78 -3.52 -18.76
CA GLU A 318 2.08 -2.26 -19.47
C GLU A 318 1.87 -0.97 -18.65
N ALA A 319 0.87 -0.91 -17.77
CA ALA A 319 0.56 0.24 -16.90
C ALA A 319 0.17 -0.17 -15.47
N SER A 320 0.31 0.76 -14.52
CA SER A 320 -0.12 0.61 -13.12
C SER A 320 -0.95 1.80 -12.69
N LEU A 321 -2.27 1.69 -12.80
CA LEU A 321 -3.22 2.79 -12.59
C LEU A 321 -4.27 2.43 -11.52
N CYS A 322 -5.50 2.93 -11.62
CA CYS A 322 -6.54 2.81 -10.60
C CYS A 322 -6.90 1.36 -10.28
N THR A 323 -7.09 0.51 -11.31
CA THR A 323 -7.51 -0.89 -11.10
C THR A 323 -6.48 -1.67 -10.30
N LYS A 324 -5.19 -1.48 -10.59
CA LYS A 324 -4.08 -2.14 -9.88
C LYS A 324 -3.82 -1.51 -8.51
N ASN A 325 -4.09 -0.21 -8.35
CA ASN A 325 -3.85 0.49 -7.09
C ASN A 325 -4.59 -0.17 -5.92
N LEU A 326 -5.77 -0.76 -6.18
CA LEU A 326 -6.59 -1.45 -5.19
C LEU A 326 -5.89 -2.59 -4.46
N MET A 327 -4.82 -3.19 -5.01
CA MET A 327 -4.10 -4.29 -4.35
C MET A 327 -3.66 -3.93 -2.92
N GLY A 328 -3.33 -2.67 -2.62
CA GLY A 328 -2.92 -2.23 -1.28
C GLY A 328 -3.94 -2.51 -0.18
N VAL A 329 -5.22 -2.69 -0.51
CA VAL A 329 -6.30 -2.98 0.45
C VAL A 329 -6.30 -4.43 0.94
N VAL A 330 -5.62 -5.34 0.23
CA VAL A 330 -5.60 -6.77 0.55
C VAL A 330 -4.70 -7.02 1.75
N ILE A 331 -5.24 -7.68 2.77
CA ILE A 331 -4.52 -8.12 3.98
C ILE A 331 -4.94 -9.52 4.41
N PRO A 332 -4.03 -10.35 4.96
CA PRO A 332 -2.64 -10.06 5.30
C PRO A 332 -1.75 -9.88 4.06
N GLN A 333 -0.66 -9.13 4.22
CA GLN A 333 0.25 -8.70 3.14
C GLN A 333 0.73 -9.87 2.27
N ARG A 334 0.83 -11.08 2.81
CA ARG A 334 1.21 -12.28 2.03
C ARG A 334 0.26 -12.61 0.87
N GLU A 335 -0.98 -12.13 0.90
CA GLU A 335 -2.01 -12.37 -0.13
C GLU A 335 -2.14 -11.23 -1.15
N ARG A 336 -1.57 -10.06 -0.83
CA ARG A 336 -1.62 -8.86 -1.68
C ARG A 336 -0.85 -9.00 -2.99
N TRP A 337 0.25 -9.75 -2.96
CA TRP A 337 1.23 -9.75 -4.04
C TRP A 337 0.80 -10.75 -5.12
N PHE A 338 -0.24 -10.39 -5.88
CA PHE A 338 -0.77 -11.23 -6.95
C PHE A 338 0.29 -11.59 -8.01
N CYS A 339 1.35 -10.78 -8.14
CA CYS A 339 2.48 -10.96 -9.04
C CYS A 339 3.74 -11.59 -8.38
N LYS A 340 3.67 -12.07 -7.14
CA LYS A 340 4.83 -12.59 -6.38
C LYS A 340 5.54 -13.74 -7.11
N GLU A 341 4.79 -14.67 -7.68
CA GLU A 341 5.37 -15.83 -8.38
C GLU A 341 6.14 -15.40 -9.64
N TRP A 342 5.62 -14.42 -10.37
CA TRP A 342 6.30 -13.82 -11.52
C TRP A 342 7.61 -13.11 -11.10
N MET A 343 7.57 -12.30 -10.05
CA MET A 343 8.74 -11.55 -9.56
C MET A 343 9.85 -12.45 -8.99
N LEU A 344 9.48 -13.48 -8.21
CA LEU A 344 10.45 -14.41 -7.62
C LEU A 344 11.16 -15.25 -8.68
N LYS A 345 10.45 -15.64 -9.74
CA LYS A 345 11.05 -16.38 -10.86
C LYS A 345 11.92 -15.46 -11.74
N GLY A 346 11.59 -14.18 -11.92
CA GLY A 346 12.43 -13.25 -12.68
C GLY A 346 13.78 -12.91 -12.02
N MET A 347 13.86 -13.00 -10.68
CA MET A 347 15.06 -12.61 -9.91
C MET A 347 16.02 -13.77 -9.58
N ALA A 348 15.63 -15.02 -9.82
CA ALA A 348 16.34 -16.22 -9.35
C ALA A 348 17.03 -17.04 -10.45
N ILE A 349 17.35 -16.46 -11.61
CA ILE A 349 17.84 -17.20 -12.78
C ILE A 349 19.14 -16.59 -13.33
N SER A 350 19.99 -17.41 -13.94
CA SER A 350 21.25 -17.00 -14.56
C SER A 350 21.05 -16.09 -15.79
N ARG A 351 22.11 -15.44 -16.29
CA ARG A 351 22.04 -14.53 -17.46
C ARG A 351 21.64 -15.29 -18.75
N GLU A 352 22.16 -16.49 -18.94
CA GLU A 352 21.89 -17.32 -20.14
C GLU A 352 20.47 -17.91 -20.14
N GLU A 353 19.99 -18.40 -19.00
CA GLU A 353 18.59 -18.87 -18.87
C GLU A 353 17.56 -17.74 -19.05
N ARG A 354 17.94 -16.48 -18.79
CA ARG A 354 17.08 -15.30 -19.06
C ARG A 354 16.92 -15.04 -20.55
N ASP A 355 17.98 -15.15 -21.35
CA ASP A 355 17.93 -14.91 -22.80
C ASP A 355 17.28 -16.09 -23.56
N GLU A 356 17.45 -17.32 -23.06
CA GLU A 356 16.70 -18.50 -23.52
C GLU A 356 15.20 -18.38 -23.22
N ARG A 357 14.84 -18.04 -21.97
CA ARG A 357 13.43 -17.80 -21.59
C ARG A 357 12.85 -16.56 -22.25
N ARG A 358 13.64 -15.58 -22.70
CA ARG A 358 13.17 -14.44 -23.49
C ARG A 358 12.59 -14.84 -24.84
N ARG A 359 13.07 -15.96 -25.41
CA ARG A 359 12.50 -16.58 -26.61
C ARG A 359 11.26 -17.43 -26.30
N GLU A 360 11.20 -18.11 -25.14
CA GLU A 360 10.01 -18.85 -24.67
C GLU A 360 8.91 -17.99 -24.01
N LEU A 361 9.25 -16.78 -23.57
CA LEU A 361 8.34 -15.79 -22.96
C LEU A 361 7.18 -15.41 -23.88
N LEU A 362 7.31 -15.72 -25.18
CA LEU A 362 6.33 -15.50 -26.23
C LEU A 362 5.40 -16.71 -26.50
N THR A 363 5.57 -17.87 -25.84
CA THR A 363 4.93 -19.11 -26.33
C THR A 363 4.01 -19.92 -25.40
N SER A 364 3.85 -19.66 -24.09
CA SER A 364 2.63 -20.10 -23.32
C SER A 364 2.63 -19.81 -21.81
N ARG A 365 3.62 -20.30 -21.06
CA ARG A 365 3.48 -20.44 -19.59
C ARG A 365 3.55 -19.13 -18.77
N LEU A 366 4.31 -18.14 -19.22
CA LEU A 366 4.37 -16.81 -18.57
C LEU A 366 3.18 -15.93 -18.95
N ARG A 367 2.54 -16.19 -20.09
CA ARG A 367 1.24 -15.61 -20.46
C ARG A 367 0.18 -16.07 -19.47
N GLU A 368 0.11 -17.37 -19.18
CA GLU A 368 -0.84 -17.91 -18.18
C GLU A 368 -0.67 -17.27 -16.79
N GLU A 369 0.56 -17.10 -16.29
CA GLU A 369 0.80 -16.46 -14.99
C GLU A 369 0.44 -14.95 -14.99
N ALA A 370 0.70 -14.24 -16.10
CA ALA A 370 0.28 -12.86 -16.27
C ALA A 370 -1.26 -12.74 -16.36
N GLU A 371 -1.93 -13.64 -17.08
CA GLU A 371 -3.40 -13.72 -17.14
C GLU A 371 -4.00 -13.98 -15.76
N VAL A 372 -3.46 -14.92 -14.99
CA VAL A 372 -3.90 -15.18 -13.61
C VAL A 372 -3.75 -13.92 -12.76
N PHE A 373 -2.65 -13.18 -12.91
CA PHE A 373 -2.48 -11.89 -12.24
C PHE A 373 -3.57 -10.89 -12.64
N PHE A 374 -3.85 -10.72 -13.93
CA PHE A 374 -4.90 -9.80 -14.42
C PHE A 374 -6.29 -10.20 -13.92
N HIS A 375 -6.61 -11.49 -13.91
CA HIS A 375 -7.86 -12.00 -13.36
C HIS A 375 -7.98 -11.75 -11.84
N ARG A 376 -6.91 -11.93 -11.06
CA ARG A 376 -6.90 -11.61 -9.62
C ARG A 376 -7.14 -10.13 -9.35
N VAL A 377 -6.54 -9.25 -10.15
CA VAL A 377 -6.78 -7.79 -10.08
C VAL A 377 -8.25 -7.48 -10.37
N CYS A 378 -8.82 -8.07 -11.42
CA CYS A 378 -10.23 -7.90 -11.77
C CYS A 378 -11.18 -8.52 -10.72
N ASP A 379 -10.80 -9.64 -10.09
CA ASP A 379 -11.56 -10.24 -8.99
C ASP A 379 -11.62 -9.30 -7.78
N LEU A 380 -10.53 -8.59 -7.47
CA LEU A 380 -10.51 -7.58 -6.42
C LEU A 380 -11.39 -6.35 -6.76
N ALA A 381 -11.41 -5.93 -8.03
CA ALA A 381 -12.25 -4.83 -8.50
C ALA A 381 -13.76 -5.11 -8.40
N LEU A 382 -14.17 -6.39 -8.30
CA LEU A 382 -15.55 -6.76 -8.00
C LEU A 382 -15.94 -6.51 -6.53
N VAL A 383 -14.95 -6.49 -5.62
CA VAL A 383 -15.14 -6.35 -4.18
C VAL A 383 -15.04 -4.90 -3.74
N ILE A 384 -13.96 -4.23 -4.13
CA ILE A 384 -13.71 -2.84 -3.75
C ILE A 384 -14.10 -1.95 -4.93
N ARG A 385 -15.17 -1.18 -4.73
CA ARG A 385 -15.71 -0.24 -5.72
C ARG A 385 -15.54 1.19 -5.20
N PRO A 386 -14.46 1.89 -5.58
CA PRO A 386 -14.29 3.30 -5.26
C PRO A 386 -15.47 4.12 -5.76
N SER A 387 -15.88 5.12 -4.98
CA SER A 387 -16.85 6.12 -5.42
C SER A 387 -16.27 7.01 -6.51
N LEU A 388 -14.96 7.26 -6.46
CA LEU A 388 -14.22 8.04 -7.44
C LEU A 388 -12.83 7.46 -7.64
N ASN A 389 -12.41 7.34 -8.90
CA ASN A 389 -11.04 6.98 -9.28
C ASN A 389 -10.35 8.23 -9.84
N MET A 390 -9.13 8.49 -9.42
CA MET A 390 -8.31 9.61 -9.90
C MET A 390 -6.90 9.14 -10.23
N ILE A 391 -6.28 9.71 -11.25
CA ILE A 391 -4.90 9.44 -11.65
C ILE A 391 -4.09 10.74 -11.58
N ASP A 392 -3.05 10.72 -10.76
CA ASP A 392 -1.95 11.69 -10.78
C ASP A 392 -1.03 11.40 -11.96
N GLY A 393 -1.24 12.12 -13.06
CA GLY A 393 -0.39 12.11 -14.26
C GLY A 393 0.25 13.47 -14.56
N ILE A 394 0.31 14.38 -13.59
CA ILE A 394 0.97 15.68 -13.78
C ILE A 394 2.45 15.44 -14.09
N VAL A 395 3.06 14.56 -13.30
CA VAL A 395 4.33 13.91 -13.62
C VAL A 395 4.09 12.41 -13.69
N ALA A 396 4.18 11.84 -14.88
CA ALA A 396 4.11 10.40 -15.10
C ALA A 396 5.47 9.75 -14.92
N ARG A 397 5.50 8.42 -14.76
CA ARG A 397 6.75 7.65 -14.72
C ARG A 397 6.79 6.57 -15.78
N GLU A 398 7.74 6.68 -16.69
CA GLU A 398 8.04 5.63 -17.67
C GLU A 398 9.05 4.61 -17.11
N GLY A 399 9.11 3.42 -17.71
CA GLY A 399 10.05 2.36 -17.36
C GLY A 399 9.44 1.19 -16.59
N THR A 400 10.04 0.87 -15.44
CA THR A 400 9.64 -0.29 -14.62
C THR A 400 8.53 0.04 -13.62
N GLY A 401 8.08 1.29 -13.57
CA GLY A 401 7.16 1.80 -12.55
C GLY A 401 7.78 1.99 -11.17
N PHE A 402 9.07 1.66 -11.00
CA PHE A 402 9.86 1.83 -9.78
C PHE A 402 11.19 2.51 -10.12
N PHE A 403 12.29 2.14 -9.44
CA PHE A 403 13.58 2.83 -9.48
C PHE A 403 14.24 2.94 -10.87
N ARG A 404 13.91 2.06 -11.82
CA ARG A 404 14.42 2.14 -13.20
C ARG A 404 13.39 2.78 -14.11
N GLY A 405 13.67 3.98 -14.60
CA GLY A 405 12.73 4.78 -15.37
C GLY A 405 13.04 6.27 -15.31
N ARG A 406 12.23 7.07 -16.01
CA ARG A 406 12.31 8.53 -16.00
C ARG A 406 10.95 9.13 -15.68
N ASN A 407 10.97 10.33 -15.10
CA ASN A 407 9.78 11.11 -14.87
C ASN A 407 9.50 11.96 -16.12
N ILE A 408 8.25 12.02 -16.54
CA ILE A 408 7.81 12.76 -17.73
C ILE A 408 6.72 13.73 -17.29
N PRO A 409 6.90 15.06 -17.44
CA PRO A 409 5.85 16.04 -17.22
C PRO A 409 4.76 15.89 -18.30
N VAL A 410 3.64 15.25 -17.96
CA VAL A 410 2.52 15.03 -18.89
C VAL A 410 1.41 16.07 -18.63
N GLY A 411 1.33 16.62 -17.42
CA GLY A 411 0.35 17.65 -17.05
C GLY A 411 -1.08 17.12 -17.02
N LEU A 412 -1.29 15.84 -16.73
CA LEU A 412 -2.60 15.19 -16.83
C LEU A 412 -3.16 14.79 -15.46
N ALA A 413 -4.38 15.22 -15.15
CA ALA A 413 -5.21 14.60 -14.11
C ALA A 413 -6.40 13.91 -14.79
N VAL A 414 -6.76 12.70 -14.36
CA VAL A 414 -7.87 11.92 -14.94
C VAL A 414 -8.76 11.45 -13.80
N ALA A 415 -10.07 11.46 -13.99
CA ALA A 415 -11.01 10.99 -12.99
C ALA A 415 -12.29 10.38 -13.61
N GLY A 416 -12.96 9.53 -12.83
CA GLY A 416 -14.24 8.91 -13.21
C GLY A 416 -14.65 7.81 -12.24
N VAL A 417 -15.87 7.30 -12.39
CA VAL A 417 -16.40 6.27 -11.48
C VAL A 417 -15.97 4.85 -11.86
N ASN A 418 -15.73 4.57 -13.14
CA ASN A 418 -15.27 3.25 -13.59
C ASN A 418 -13.74 3.22 -13.75
N PRO A 419 -13.00 2.44 -12.94
CA PRO A 419 -11.55 2.40 -13.00
C PRO A 419 -11.01 1.85 -14.33
N VAL A 420 -11.75 0.99 -15.03
CA VAL A 420 -11.33 0.42 -16.32
C VAL A 420 -11.34 1.51 -17.40
N CYS A 421 -12.42 2.29 -17.48
CA CYS A 421 -12.53 3.40 -18.43
C CYS A 421 -11.50 4.50 -18.13
N VAL A 422 -11.31 4.84 -16.84
CA VAL A 422 -10.30 5.81 -16.38
C VAL A 422 -8.89 5.37 -16.77
N ASP A 423 -8.55 4.10 -16.51
CA ASP A 423 -7.25 3.53 -16.85
C ASP A 423 -7.04 3.45 -18.38
N ALA A 424 -8.10 3.16 -19.16
CA ALA A 424 -8.05 3.13 -20.62
C ALA A 424 -7.76 4.50 -21.23
N VAL A 425 -8.50 5.53 -20.82
CA VAL A 425 -8.27 6.91 -21.27
C VAL A 425 -6.88 7.39 -20.87
N ALA A 426 -6.44 7.14 -19.64
CA ALA A 426 -5.11 7.54 -19.20
C ALA A 426 -4.00 6.83 -19.99
N SER A 427 -4.17 5.54 -20.27
CA SER A 427 -3.23 4.73 -21.08
C SER A 427 -3.15 5.25 -22.52
N TYR A 428 -4.30 5.53 -23.13
CA TYR A 428 -4.38 6.12 -24.48
C TYR A 428 -3.70 7.49 -24.55
N LEU A 429 -3.95 8.36 -23.58
CA LEU A 429 -3.39 9.72 -23.55
C LEU A 429 -1.86 9.74 -23.36
N ILE A 430 -1.25 8.67 -22.87
CA ILE A 430 0.22 8.52 -22.82
C ILE A 430 0.79 7.73 -24.01
N GLY A 431 -0.04 7.45 -25.02
CA GLY A 431 0.36 6.78 -26.26
C GLY A 431 0.49 5.26 -26.14
N LEU A 432 -0.13 4.64 -25.14
CA LEU A 432 -0.30 3.18 -25.08
C LEU A 432 -1.61 2.78 -25.76
N ASP A 433 -1.62 1.62 -26.40
CA ASP A 433 -2.85 0.98 -26.86
C ASP A 433 -3.56 0.31 -25.65
N PRO A 434 -4.74 0.79 -25.22
CA PRO A 434 -5.46 0.22 -24.08
C PRO A 434 -5.85 -1.26 -24.27
N SER A 435 -5.94 -1.74 -25.52
CA SER A 435 -6.20 -3.15 -25.83
C SER A 435 -5.03 -4.07 -25.50
N GLN A 436 -3.81 -3.53 -25.45
CA GLN A 436 -2.59 -4.26 -25.10
C GLN A 436 -2.30 -4.24 -23.60
N VAL A 437 -2.95 -3.37 -22.83
CA VAL A 437 -2.84 -3.32 -21.38
C VAL A 437 -3.59 -4.51 -20.79
N GLY A 438 -2.85 -5.52 -20.33
CA GLY A 438 -3.41 -6.84 -19.97
C GLY A 438 -4.55 -6.81 -18.95
N VAL A 439 -4.47 -5.95 -17.93
CA VAL A 439 -5.58 -5.77 -16.97
C VAL A 439 -6.84 -5.21 -17.64
N LEU A 440 -6.70 -4.24 -18.55
CA LEU A 440 -7.84 -3.61 -19.24
C LEU A 440 -8.49 -4.55 -20.23
N ARG A 441 -7.69 -5.34 -20.96
CA ARG A 441 -8.20 -6.39 -21.84
C ARG A 441 -9.04 -7.40 -21.06
N VAL A 442 -8.49 -7.98 -19.99
CA VAL A 442 -9.21 -8.96 -19.16
C VAL A 442 -10.44 -8.33 -18.49
N ALA A 443 -10.36 -7.08 -18.04
CA ALA A 443 -11.50 -6.38 -17.45
C ALA A 443 -12.63 -6.17 -18.47
N THR A 444 -12.29 -5.82 -19.71
CA THR A 444 -13.24 -5.62 -20.81
C THR A 444 -13.89 -6.94 -21.24
N GLU A 445 -13.11 -8.02 -21.40
CA GLU A 445 -13.61 -9.38 -21.68
C GLU A 445 -14.59 -9.87 -20.60
N ARG A 446 -14.45 -9.37 -19.37
CA ARG A 446 -15.31 -9.70 -18.22
C ARG A 446 -16.49 -8.74 -18.04
N GLY A 447 -16.63 -7.70 -18.86
CA GLY A 447 -17.71 -6.72 -18.76
C GLY A 447 -17.59 -5.78 -17.56
N LEU A 448 -16.38 -5.53 -17.04
CA LEU A 448 -16.15 -4.60 -15.92
C LEU A 448 -16.05 -3.13 -16.36
N GLY A 449 -15.97 -2.91 -17.66
CA GLY A 449 -15.82 -1.61 -18.31
C GLY A 449 -15.36 -1.84 -19.75
N THR A 450 -14.89 -0.79 -20.42
CA THR A 450 -14.37 -0.89 -21.78
C THR A 450 -12.98 -0.27 -21.88
N ASN A 451 -12.17 -0.82 -22.78
CA ASN A 451 -10.89 -0.27 -23.18
C ASN A 451 -10.92 0.30 -24.61
N ARG A 452 -12.11 0.34 -25.23
CA ARG A 452 -12.34 0.98 -26.54
C ARG A 452 -12.63 2.46 -26.33
N ILE A 453 -11.74 3.32 -26.82
CA ILE A 453 -11.80 4.77 -26.55
C ILE A 453 -13.04 5.41 -27.16
N GLU A 454 -13.47 4.92 -28.31
CA GLU A 454 -14.69 5.33 -29.00
C GLU A 454 -15.98 5.06 -28.20
N GLU A 455 -15.93 4.18 -27.21
CA GLU A 455 -17.06 3.89 -26.30
C GLU A 455 -17.04 4.73 -25.03
N ILE A 456 -16.00 5.53 -24.80
CA ILE A 456 -15.81 6.33 -23.59
C ILE A 456 -16.03 7.80 -23.93
N LYS A 457 -16.96 8.44 -23.22
CA LYS A 457 -17.21 9.88 -23.33
C LYS A 457 -16.21 10.63 -22.47
N VAL A 458 -15.36 11.43 -23.10
CA VAL A 458 -14.34 12.19 -22.40
C VAL A 458 -14.74 13.65 -22.25
N TYR A 459 -14.69 14.16 -21.02
CA TYR A 459 -14.92 15.58 -20.71
C TYR A 459 -13.63 16.21 -20.21
N GLN A 460 -13.39 17.47 -20.58
CA GLN A 460 -12.29 18.28 -20.10
C GLN A 460 -12.78 19.28 -19.07
N ALA A 461 -12.09 19.37 -17.93
CA ALA A 461 -12.25 20.46 -16.98
C ALA A 461 -11.53 21.71 -17.51
N VAL A 462 -12.32 22.72 -17.88
CA VAL A 462 -11.85 24.00 -18.43
C VAL A 462 -12.61 25.12 -17.74
N ASP A 463 -11.89 26.07 -17.14
CA ASP A 463 -12.47 27.22 -16.43
C ASP A 463 -13.50 26.84 -15.34
N GLY A 464 -13.27 25.72 -14.65
CA GLY A 464 -14.17 25.23 -13.59
C GLY A 464 -15.42 24.50 -14.09
N GLU A 465 -15.52 24.20 -15.39
CA GLU A 465 -16.66 23.49 -15.99
C GLU A 465 -16.21 22.25 -16.77
N LEU A 466 -17.10 21.24 -16.86
CA LEU A 466 -16.88 20.09 -17.73
C LEU A 466 -17.37 20.37 -19.16
N ARG A 467 -16.47 20.26 -20.14
CA ARG A 467 -16.77 20.40 -21.56
C ARG A 467 -16.45 19.11 -22.31
N MET A 468 -17.38 18.61 -23.12
CA MET A 468 -17.15 17.40 -23.92
C MET A 468 -15.91 17.57 -24.81
N CYS A 469 -14.97 16.63 -24.72
CA CYS A 469 -13.81 16.54 -25.59
C CYS A 469 -14.21 15.92 -26.93
N ARG A 470 -14.04 16.68 -28.02
CA ARG A 470 -14.36 16.21 -29.38
C ARG A 470 -13.16 15.64 -30.12
N ASP A 471 -11.95 15.98 -29.68
CA ASP A 471 -10.68 15.57 -30.29
C ASP A 471 -9.74 15.08 -29.19
N ILE A 472 -9.93 13.82 -28.77
CA ILE A 472 -9.04 13.18 -27.80
C ILE A 472 -7.69 12.80 -28.43
N GLU A 473 -7.66 12.55 -29.73
CA GLU A 473 -6.45 12.23 -30.50
C GLU A 473 -5.44 13.38 -30.42
N GLY A 474 -5.90 14.62 -30.60
CA GLY A 474 -5.10 15.83 -30.43
C GLY A 474 -4.54 16.03 -29.01
N LEU A 475 -5.03 15.27 -28.03
CA LEU A 475 -4.54 15.29 -26.65
C LEU A 475 -3.52 14.18 -26.37
N VAL A 476 -3.30 13.21 -27.27
CA VAL A 476 -2.31 12.16 -27.02
C VAL A 476 -0.93 12.79 -26.83
N HIS A 477 -0.23 12.39 -25.78
CA HIS A 477 1.09 12.90 -25.47
C HIS A 477 2.04 12.59 -26.64
N ARG A 478 2.77 13.62 -27.11
CA ARG A 478 3.59 13.57 -28.33
C ARG A 478 4.62 12.43 -28.35
N GLN A 479 5.13 12.08 -27.18
CA GLN A 479 6.02 10.93 -27.01
C GLN A 479 5.26 9.82 -26.29
N SER A 480 5.08 8.67 -26.94
CA SER A 480 4.52 7.49 -26.27
C SER A 480 5.42 7.07 -25.11
N LEU A 481 4.84 6.95 -23.92
CA LEU A 481 5.53 6.40 -22.76
C LEU A 481 5.62 4.89 -22.94
N SER A 482 6.83 4.34 -22.79
CA SER A 482 7.04 2.90 -22.94
C SER A 482 7.36 2.26 -21.60
N PRO A 483 6.80 1.08 -21.26
CA PRO A 483 7.41 0.25 -20.25
C PRO A 483 8.81 -0.16 -20.74
N ILE A 484 9.79 -0.12 -19.85
CA ILE A 484 11.09 -0.72 -20.15
C ILE A 484 10.85 -2.23 -20.18
N ARG A 485 10.74 -2.82 -21.38
CA ARG A 485 10.43 -4.25 -21.57
C ARG A 485 11.59 -5.20 -21.24
N SER A 486 12.76 -4.65 -20.92
CA SER A 486 13.95 -5.39 -20.51
C SER A 486 14.70 -4.60 -19.45
N TYR A 487 15.05 -5.19 -18.31
CA TYR A 487 16.04 -4.59 -17.40
C TYR A 487 17.34 -4.36 -18.22
N PRO A 488 17.70 -3.12 -18.58
CA PRO A 488 19.01 -2.87 -19.17
C PRO A 488 20.00 -3.09 -18.03
N LEU A 489 21.03 -3.89 -18.31
CA LEU A 489 22.00 -4.36 -17.32
C LEU A 489 22.51 -3.24 -16.40
#